data_AF-A0A4R0IWV2-F1
#
_entry.id   AF-A0A4R0IWV2-F1
#
_cell.length_a   1.000
_cell.length_b   1.000
_cell.length_c   1.000
_cell.angle_alpha   90.00
_cell.angle_beta   90.00
_cell.angle_gamma   90.00
#
_symmetry.space_group_name_H-M   'P 1'
#
loop_
_entity.id
_entity.type
_entity.pdbx_description
1 polymer ?
#
loop_
_entity_poly.entity_id
_entity_poly.type
_entity_poly.pdbx_seq_one_letter_code
_entity_poly.pdbx_strand_id
1 'polypeptide(L)'
;MTDLDLLKDFRAATPAPTPEALNAARRQLLTPPPAARRQARSLVGRPRVLLAGALALVLAGGFLVADVVTRDGATPTGTVANASTFLADAATASSADPDDPIPPGQYLEISYRTTRLTPLGSNPSLRATQYGERTTWIASNRKPPYVTSSSFMTRVEFASPEARALAKTTAPYLFHPMKPSVSLNSCPTVGTRRWTVGTTSCEPSWENATDAFLAAQPRDPDLLLAALRKNPQIPYPDSVAWRRIGAVLSSGLVPADLRAALYQAARKLPGIKLLDEVVTVDGRRARVIGRDAGEYREDLLIAETGGQFLGRRTVVVKDGPGDINGDPELSLQRGDILYSAIATTRITSTPPPTK
;
A
#
# COMPACT_ATOMS: atom_id res chain seq x y z
N MET A 1 23.94 30.62 2.62
CA MET A 1 24.45 29.25 2.83
C MET A 1 23.48 28.32 2.12
N THR A 2 23.95 27.53 1.17
CA THR A 2 23.12 26.64 0.33
C THR A 2 23.23 25.18 0.81
N ASP A 3 22.28 24.33 0.44
CA ASP A 3 22.33 22.88 0.72
C ASP A 3 23.62 22.22 0.18
N LEU A 4 24.18 22.78 -0.89
CA LEU A 4 25.45 22.34 -1.45
C LEU A 4 26.64 22.67 -0.53
N ASP A 5 26.56 23.75 0.25
CA ASP A 5 27.58 24.13 1.22
C ASP A 5 27.54 23.20 2.43
N LEU A 6 26.33 22.85 2.92
CA LEU A 6 26.13 21.87 3.99
C LEU A 6 26.68 20.47 3.63
N LEU A 7 26.51 20.03 2.38
CA LEU A 7 27.05 18.76 1.89
C LEU A 7 28.58 18.76 1.78
N LYS A 8 29.19 19.90 1.42
CA LYS A 8 30.64 20.04 1.39
C LYS A 8 31.22 20.03 2.80
N ASP A 9 30.57 20.74 3.73
CA ASP A 9 30.98 20.79 5.14
C ASP A 9 30.86 19.42 5.81
N PHE A 10 29.75 18.70 5.58
CA PHE A 10 29.57 17.34 6.10
C PHE A 10 30.63 16.37 5.56
N ARG A 11 30.95 16.45 4.26
CA ARG A 11 31.97 15.61 3.64
C ARG A 11 33.38 15.93 4.14
N ALA A 12 33.67 17.21 4.42
CA ALA A 12 34.94 17.62 5.01
C ALA A 12 35.07 17.19 6.49
N ALA A 13 33.95 17.12 7.22
CA ALA A 13 33.89 16.72 8.62
C ALA A 13 33.88 15.19 8.84
N THR A 14 33.70 14.38 7.78
CA THR A 14 33.63 12.92 7.89
C THR A 14 34.98 12.31 7.52
N PRO A 15 35.72 11.70 8.47
CA PRO A 15 36.96 10.99 8.16
C PRO A 15 36.70 9.83 7.20
N ALA A 16 37.58 9.64 6.22
CA ALA A 16 37.49 8.48 5.35
C ALA A 16 37.54 7.19 6.19
N PRO A 17 36.68 6.19 5.92
CA PRO A 17 36.70 4.93 6.65
C PRO A 17 38.04 4.25 6.50
N THR A 18 38.52 3.62 7.57
CA THR A 18 39.85 2.99 7.55
C THR A 18 39.85 1.78 6.60
N PRO A 19 41.01 1.45 6.00
CA PRO A 19 41.15 0.25 5.17
C PRO A 19 40.71 -1.03 5.88
N GLU A 20 40.88 -1.14 7.21
CA GLU A 20 40.41 -2.29 7.98
C GLU A 20 38.89 -2.40 8.01
N ALA A 21 38.18 -1.28 8.16
CA ALA A 21 36.71 -1.25 8.17
C ALA A 21 36.13 -1.68 6.81
N LEU A 22 36.73 -1.21 5.71
CA LEU A 22 36.35 -1.60 4.36
C LEU A 22 36.61 -3.10 4.10
N ASN A 23 37.74 -3.63 4.59
CA ASN A 23 38.08 -5.04 4.46
C ASN A 23 37.22 -5.96 5.34
N ALA A 24 36.75 -5.50 6.49
CA ALA A 24 35.80 -6.22 7.33
C ALA A 24 34.42 -6.31 6.67
N ALA A 25 33.91 -5.20 6.13
CA ALA A 25 32.65 -5.15 5.41
C ALA A 25 32.67 -6.05 4.16
N ARG A 26 33.76 -6.03 3.39
CA ARG A 26 33.92 -6.90 2.22
C ARG A 26 33.95 -8.38 2.59
N ARG A 27 34.55 -8.76 3.73
CA ARG A 27 34.56 -10.17 4.20
C ARG A 27 33.18 -10.65 4.64
N GLN A 28 32.38 -9.79 5.28
CA GLN A 28 30.99 -10.13 5.62
C GLN A 28 30.12 -10.34 4.38
N LEU A 29 30.30 -9.51 3.34
CA LEU A 29 29.55 -9.64 2.08
C LEU A 29 29.91 -10.90 1.27
N LEU A 30 31.12 -11.42 1.43
CA LEU A 30 31.62 -12.55 0.63
C LEU A 30 31.57 -13.89 1.35
N THR A 31 31.07 -13.96 2.59
CA THR A 31 30.97 -15.22 3.34
C THR A 31 29.56 -15.80 3.21
N PRO A 32 29.36 -16.91 2.48
CA PRO A 32 28.06 -17.56 2.40
C PRO A 32 27.71 -18.23 3.75
N PRO A 33 26.44 -18.23 4.17
CA PRO A 33 26.02 -18.90 5.40
C PRO A 33 26.17 -20.43 5.29
N PRO A 34 26.51 -21.13 6.38
CA PRO A 34 26.73 -22.58 6.34
C PRO A 34 25.43 -23.35 6.04
N ALA A 35 25.52 -24.30 5.11
CA ALA A 35 24.42 -25.18 4.74
C ALA A 35 24.07 -26.14 5.90
N ALA A 36 22.84 -26.04 6.41
CA ALA A 36 22.35 -26.90 7.49
C ALA A 36 22.07 -28.34 6.97
N ARG A 37 22.87 -29.29 7.44
CA ARG A 37 22.73 -30.73 7.17
C ARG A 37 21.67 -31.31 8.12
N ARG A 38 20.55 -31.82 7.58
CA ARG A 38 19.50 -32.52 8.36
C ARG A 38 20.02 -33.84 8.92
N GLN A 39 19.98 -34.03 10.24
CA GLN A 39 19.97 -35.34 10.87
C GLN A 39 19.00 -35.35 12.06
N ALA A 40 18.12 -36.36 12.07
CA ALA A 40 17.15 -36.64 13.12
C ALA A 40 17.78 -37.50 14.22
N ARG A 41 17.45 -37.23 15.51
CA ARG A 41 17.30 -38.20 16.61
C ARG A 41 16.84 -37.52 17.91
N SER A 42 16.12 -38.29 18.73
CA SER A 42 15.26 -37.91 19.85
C SER A 42 15.95 -37.79 21.23
N LEU A 43 15.48 -36.81 22.01
CA LEU A 43 15.19 -36.70 23.47
C LEU A 43 16.13 -37.32 24.54
N VAL A 44 16.56 -36.50 25.52
CA VAL A 44 16.13 -36.45 26.95
C VAL A 44 17.12 -35.59 27.79
N GLY A 45 16.63 -34.69 28.66
CA GLY A 45 17.29 -34.37 29.95
C GLY A 45 17.66 -32.90 30.32
N ARG A 46 16.68 -32.14 30.84
CA ARG A 46 16.73 -31.08 31.90
C ARG A 46 17.63 -29.82 31.77
N PRO A 47 17.31 -28.71 32.51
CA PRO A 47 17.26 -27.37 31.95
C PRO A 47 18.51 -26.53 32.24
N ARG A 48 18.88 -25.66 31.29
CA ARG A 48 19.75 -24.52 31.55
C ARG A 48 19.03 -23.26 31.08
N VAL A 49 18.75 -22.40 32.05
CA VAL A 49 18.29 -21.03 31.84
C VAL A 49 19.41 -20.27 31.14
N LEU A 50 19.17 -19.90 29.89
CA LEU A 50 19.87 -18.82 29.20
C LEU A 50 18.80 -18.00 28.51
N LEU A 51 18.65 -16.75 28.96
CA LEU A 51 17.88 -15.72 28.28
C LEU A 51 18.51 -15.47 26.90
N ALA A 52 17.97 -16.14 25.89
CA ALA A 52 18.07 -15.76 24.50
C ALA A 52 16.64 -15.36 24.08
N GLY A 53 16.42 -14.06 23.86
CA GLY A 53 15.14 -13.52 23.38
C GLY A 53 14.88 -13.98 21.95
N ALA A 54 14.31 -15.17 21.82
CA ALA A 54 13.94 -15.77 20.55
C ALA A 54 12.54 -15.30 20.11
N LEU A 55 12.47 -14.94 18.83
CA LEU A 55 11.26 -14.95 18.00
C LEU A 55 10.36 -16.14 18.37
N ALA A 56 9.11 -15.82 18.75
CA ALA A 56 8.02 -16.77 18.76
C ALA A 56 7.07 -16.43 17.60
N LEU A 57 7.19 -17.20 16.51
CA LEU A 57 6.17 -17.35 15.49
C LEU A 57 4.95 -18.02 16.14
N VAL A 58 3.90 -17.24 16.40
CA VAL A 58 2.58 -17.75 16.73
C VAL A 58 1.66 -17.44 15.55
N LEU A 59 1.39 -18.48 14.76
CA LEU A 59 0.26 -18.53 13.83
C LEU A 59 -1.03 -18.64 14.66
N ALA A 60 -1.49 -17.50 15.18
CA ALA A 60 -2.86 -17.20 15.60
C ALA A 60 -2.87 -15.77 16.20
N GLY A 61 -3.38 -14.79 15.45
CA GLY A 61 -3.98 -13.56 15.99
C GLY A 61 -3.22 -12.77 17.05
N GLY A 62 -1.91 -12.55 16.90
CA GLY A 62 -1.12 -11.72 17.82
C GLY A 62 -0.27 -10.70 17.05
N PHE A 63 -0.84 -9.52 16.75
CA PHE A 63 -0.05 -8.39 16.26
C PHE A 63 0.81 -7.85 17.39
N LEU A 64 2.13 -7.94 17.23
CA LEU A 64 3.06 -7.31 18.15
C LEU A 64 2.91 -5.79 18.10
N VAL A 65 2.99 -5.21 19.30
CA VAL A 65 2.91 -3.80 19.64
C VAL A 65 4.04 -3.01 18.98
N ALA A 66 3.69 -2.13 18.03
CA ALA A 66 4.35 -0.88 17.63
C ALA A 66 4.07 -0.63 16.14
N ASP A 67 2.96 0.04 15.80
CA ASP A 67 2.86 0.67 14.48
C ASP A 67 1.84 1.80 14.49
N VAL A 68 2.21 2.86 15.22
CA VAL A 68 1.71 4.20 14.94
C VAL A 68 2.33 4.60 13.59
N VAL A 69 1.75 4.12 12.49
CA VAL A 69 2.14 4.50 11.11
C VAL A 69 1.80 5.98 10.97
N THR A 70 2.72 6.85 11.36
CA THR A 70 2.48 8.29 11.40
C THR A 70 3.28 9.07 10.41
N ARG A 71 4.49 8.63 10.04
CA ARG A 71 5.29 9.35 9.05
C ARG A 71 6.06 8.42 8.13
N ASP A 72 5.98 8.75 6.86
CA ASP A 72 6.88 8.25 5.85
C ASP A 72 8.26 8.89 6.04
N GLY A 73 9.23 8.06 6.46
CA GLY A 73 10.64 8.42 6.44
C GLY A 73 11.31 8.10 5.09
N ALA A 74 10.56 7.54 4.12
CA ALA A 74 11.12 7.14 2.84
C ALA A 74 11.60 8.36 2.05
N THR A 75 12.89 8.40 1.79
CA THR A 75 13.47 9.40 0.94
C THR A 75 13.37 8.97 -0.52
N PRO A 76 13.20 9.91 -1.47
CA PRO A 76 13.40 9.59 -2.87
C PRO A 76 14.85 9.13 -3.06
N THR A 77 15.06 7.85 -3.35
CA THR A 77 16.40 7.29 -3.60
C THR A 77 16.65 6.97 -5.08
N GLY A 78 15.62 7.10 -5.92
CA GLY A 78 15.76 6.95 -7.36
C GLY A 78 15.32 8.18 -8.15
N THR A 79 15.87 8.29 -9.36
CA THR A 79 15.42 9.24 -10.38
C THR A 79 14.19 8.70 -11.13
N VAL A 80 13.60 9.52 -12.01
CA VAL A 80 12.54 9.08 -12.94
C VAL A 80 13.01 7.88 -13.78
N ALA A 81 14.29 7.84 -14.18
CA ALA A 81 14.85 6.72 -14.91
C ALA A 81 14.82 5.43 -14.08
N ASN A 82 15.19 5.50 -12.79
CA ASN A 82 15.13 4.35 -11.89
C ASN A 82 13.68 3.86 -11.67
N ALA A 83 12.74 4.79 -11.51
CA ALA A 83 11.31 4.47 -11.39
C ALA A 83 10.79 3.78 -12.66
N SER A 84 11.19 4.29 -13.83
CA SER A 84 10.84 3.75 -15.13
C SER A 84 11.41 2.35 -15.35
N THR A 85 12.67 2.10 -14.96
CA THR A 85 13.28 0.76 -15.00
C THR A 85 12.53 -0.21 -14.09
N PHE A 86 12.28 0.17 -12.84
CA PHE A 86 11.53 -0.69 -11.91
C PHE A 86 10.13 -1.05 -12.43
N LEU A 87 9.39 -0.10 -12.98
CA LEU A 87 8.08 -0.38 -13.58
C LEU A 87 8.18 -1.28 -14.81
N ALA A 88 9.27 -1.20 -15.58
CA ALA A 88 9.53 -2.12 -16.69
C ALA A 88 9.79 -3.55 -16.22
N ASP A 89 10.57 -3.70 -15.15
CA ASP A 89 10.87 -4.98 -14.53
C ASP A 89 9.61 -5.59 -13.92
N ALA A 90 8.82 -4.79 -13.20
CA ALA A 90 7.53 -5.19 -12.66
C ALA A 90 6.54 -5.62 -13.77
N ALA A 91 6.51 -4.90 -14.89
CA ALA A 91 5.71 -5.28 -16.05
C ALA A 91 6.16 -6.62 -16.65
N THR A 92 7.46 -6.81 -16.81
CA THR A 92 8.05 -8.04 -17.34
C THR A 92 7.73 -9.22 -16.42
N ALA A 93 7.88 -9.04 -15.12
CA ALA A 93 7.54 -10.04 -14.12
C ALA A 93 6.05 -10.39 -14.14
N SER A 94 5.16 -9.38 -14.21
CA SER A 94 3.72 -9.60 -14.33
C SER A 94 3.37 -10.36 -15.60
N SER A 95 3.96 -10.03 -16.76
CA SER A 95 3.70 -10.79 -18.00
C SER A 95 4.23 -12.22 -17.96
N ALA A 96 5.29 -12.48 -17.20
CA ALA A 96 5.89 -13.80 -17.08
C ALA A 96 5.15 -14.74 -16.10
N ASP A 97 4.28 -14.19 -15.25
CA ASP A 97 3.54 -14.92 -14.23
C ASP A 97 2.01 -14.65 -14.35
N PRO A 98 1.32 -15.38 -15.25
CA PRO A 98 -0.13 -15.26 -15.41
C PRO A 98 -0.88 -15.60 -14.12
N ASP A 99 -1.99 -14.89 -13.84
CA ASP A 99 -2.81 -15.20 -12.68
C ASP A 99 -3.47 -16.59 -12.83
N ASP A 100 -3.43 -17.39 -11.76
CA ASP A 100 -4.10 -18.68 -11.71
C ASP A 100 -5.62 -18.54 -11.91
N PRO A 101 -6.25 -19.41 -12.72
CA PRO A 101 -7.70 -19.46 -12.81
C PRO A 101 -8.30 -19.86 -11.46
N ILE A 102 -9.43 -19.26 -11.10
CA ILE A 102 -10.15 -19.59 -9.87
C ILE A 102 -10.85 -20.95 -10.07
N PRO A 103 -10.51 -22.01 -9.30
CA PRO A 103 -11.13 -23.32 -9.49
C PRO A 103 -12.64 -23.32 -9.17
N PRO A 104 -13.44 -24.21 -9.77
CA PRO A 104 -14.84 -24.40 -9.39
C PRO A 104 -15.01 -24.62 -7.88
N GLY A 105 -15.99 -23.93 -7.27
CA GLY A 105 -16.23 -23.98 -5.82
C GLY A 105 -15.24 -23.19 -4.96
N GLN A 106 -14.22 -22.55 -5.56
CA GLN A 106 -13.28 -21.67 -4.86
C GLN A 106 -13.53 -20.21 -5.22
N TYR A 107 -12.87 -19.33 -4.47
CA TYR A 107 -13.01 -17.89 -4.55
C TYR A 107 -11.63 -17.23 -4.60
N LEU A 108 -11.49 -16.19 -5.41
CA LEU A 108 -10.43 -15.21 -5.24
C LEU A 108 -10.84 -14.26 -4.11
N GLU A 109 -10.12 -14.32 -3.00
CA GLU A 109 -10.27 -13.44 -1.86
C GLU A 109 -9.33 -12.25 -2.02
N ILE A 110 -9.90 -11.05 -2.05
CA ILE A 110 -9.19 -9.77 -2.18
C ILE A 110 -9.40 -9.00 -0.88
N SER A 111 -8.36 -8.96 -0.05
CA SER A 111 -8.38 -8.37 1.28
C SER A 111 -7.57 -7.09 1.34
N TYR A 112 -8.11 -6.10 2.02
CA TYR A 112 -7.49 -4.81 2.30
C TYR A 112 -7.41 -4.59 3.79
N ARG A 113 -6.23 -4.17 4.25
CA ARG A 113 -6.07 -3.50 5.53
C ARG A 113 -5.78 -2.03 5.29
N THR A 114 -6.54 -1.18 5.95
CA THR A 114 -6.44 0.26 5.76
C THR A 114 -6.08 0.97 7.05
N THR A 115 -5.27 2.01 6.94
CA THR A 115 -5.09 3.00 8.01
C THR A 115 -5.51 4.37 7.49
N ARG A 116 -6.09 5.19 8.37
CA ARG A 116 -6.42 6.59 8.09
C ARG A 116 -6.00 7.46 9.26
N LEU A 117 -5.21 8.49 8.97
CA LEU A 117 -4.87 9.54 9.92
C LEU A 117 -6.09 10.45 10.13
N THR A 118 -6.36 10.77 11.38
CA THR A 118 -7.46 11.63 11.81
C THR A 118 -6.91 12.70 12.74
N PRO A 119 -6.71 13.93 12.25
CA PRO A 119 -6.32 15.03 13.11
C PRO A 119 -7.42 15.44 14.09
N LEU A 120 -7.03 15.98 15.25
CA LEU A 120 -7.93 16.44 16.30
C LEU A 120 -7.63 17.91 16.63
N GLY A 121 -8.20 18.81 15.82
CA GLY A 121 -7.86 20.23 15.86
C GLY A 121 -6.56 20.54 15.09
N SER A 122 -6.01 21.72 15.30
CA SER A 122 -4.86 22.23 14.52
C SER A 122 -3.47 21.79 15.04
N ASN A 123 -3.39 21.19 16.22
CA ASN A 123 -2.12 20.71 16.77
C ASN A 123 -1.78 19.34 16.15
N PRO A 124 -0.67 19.21 15.40
CA PRO A 124 -0.33 17.97 14.71
C PRO A 124 0.03 16.80 15.64
N SER A 125 0.27 17.04 16.95
CA SER A 125 0.45 15.94 17.91
C SER A 125 -0.88 15.35 18.39
N LEU A 126 -1.98 16.09 18.27
CA LEU A 126 -3.31 15.66 18.68
C LEU A 126 -3.99 14.98 17.50
N ARG A 127 -3.85 13.66 17.43
CA ARG A 127 -4.36 12.86 16.31
C ARG A 127 -4.70 11.44 16.72
N ALA A 128 -5.44 10.77 15.85
CA ALA A 128 -5.78 9.36 15.96
C ALA A 128 -5.53 8.64 14.62
N THR A 129 -5.34 7.33 14.70
CA THR A 129 -5.26 6.43 13.56
C THR A 129 -6.44 5.48 13.60
N GLN A 130 -7.25 5.50 12.54
CA GLN A 130 -8.33 4.54 12.35
C GLN A 130 -7.81 3.36 11.52
N TYR A 131 -8.16 2.15 11.94
CA TYR A 131 -7.88 0.93 11.20
C TYR A 131 -9.17 0.41 10.59
N GLY A 132 -9.07 -0.17 9.40
CA GLY A 132 -10.20 -0.78 8.71
C GLY A 132 -9.77 -2.01 7.94
N GLU A 133 -10.73 -2.89 7.70
CA GLU A 133 -10.53 -4.09 6.90
C GLU A 133 -11.66 -4.24 5.91
N ARG A 134 -11.33 -4.74 4.72
CA ARG A 134 -12.32 -5.05 3.69
C ARG A 134 -11.89 -6.29 2.94
N THR A 135 -12.80 -7.23 2.78
CA THR A 135 -12.54 -8.43 1.98
C THR A 135 -13.66 -8.63 0.98
N THR A 136 -13.28 -8.87 -0.28
CA THR A 136 -14.20 -9.18 -1.36
C THR A 136 -13.89 -10.56 -1.91
N TRP A 137 -14.93 -11.36 -2.14
CA TRP A 137 -14.82 -12.69 -2.73
C TRP A 137 -15.34 -12.68 -4.15
N ILE A 138 -14.53 -13.19 -5.08
CA ILE A 138 -14.87 -13.35 -6.48
C ILE A 138 -14.99 -14.86 -6.76
N ALA A 139 -16.19 -15.32 -7.11
CA ALA A 139 -16.41 -16.71 -7.48
C ALA A 139 -15.72 -17.04 -8.82
N SER A 140 -15.54 -18.33 -9.10
CA SER A 140 -14.90 -18.81 -10.34
C SER A 140 -15.58 -18.36 -11.64
N ASN A 141 -16.89 -18.12 -11.61
CA ASN A 141 -17.60 -17.55 -12.76
C ASN A 141 -17.33 -16.05 -12.98
N ARG A 142 -16.67 -15.38 -12.01
CA ARG A 142 -16.32 -13.96 -11.98
C ARG A 142 -17.50 -13.01 -12.20
N LYS A 143 -18.73 -13.46 -11.95
CA LYS A 143 -19.96 -12.68 -12.12
C LYS A 143 -20.44 -12.11 -10.79
N PRO A 144 -21.06 -10.93 -10.78
CA PRO A 144 -21.72 -10.40 -9.59
C PRO A 144 -22.94 -11.27 -9.20
N PRO A 145 -23.45 -11.14 -7.96
CA PRO A 145 -22.99 -10.22 -6.93
C PRO A 145 -21.68 -10.65 -6.26
N TYR A 146 -20.78 -9.69 -6.05
CA TYR A 146 -19.54 -9.88 -5.30
C TYR A 146 -19.82 -9.63 -3.83
N VAL A 147 -19.68 -10.68 -3.01
CA VAL A 147 -19.84 -10.52 -1.56
C VAL A 147 -18.64 -9.75 -1.02
N THR A 148 -18.90 -8.72 -0.23
CA THR A 148 -17.86 -7.91 0.41
C THR A 148 -18.18 -7.70 1.87
N SER A 149 -17.27 -8.14 2.72
CA SER A 149 -17.25 -7.80 4.15
C SER A 149 -16.43 -6.54 4.33
N SER A 150 -16.99 -5.55 5.00
CA SER A 150 -16.32 -4.29 5.33
C SER A 150 -16.44 -4.01 6.81
N SER A 151 -15.32 -3.69 7.43
CA SER A 151 -15.25 -3.24 8.82
C SER A 151 -14.46 -1.94 8.82
N PHE A 152 -15.17 -0.83 8.96
CA PHE A 152 -14.54 0.48 9.10
C PHE A 152 -14.26 0.75 10.57
N MET A 153 -13.14 1.40 10.87
CA MET A 153 -12.81 1.82 12.23
C MET A 153 -12.88 0.62 13.22
N THR A 154 -12.31 -0.52 12.83
CA THR A 154 -12.22 -1.74 13.67
C THR A 154 -11.43 -1.47 14.94
N ARG A 155 -10.48 -0.55 14.85
CA ARG A 155 -9.63 -0.10 15.93
C ARG A 155 -9.29 1.37 15.74
N VAL A 156 -9.20 2.10 16.85
CA VAL A 156 -8.70 3.47 16.87
C VAL A 156 -7.56 3.55 17.87
N GLU A 157 -6.43 4.08 17.42
CA GLU A 157 -5.31 4.43 18.26
C GLU A 157 -5.22 5.94 18.39
N PHE A 158 -5.09 6.44 19.61
CA PHE A 158 -4.84 7.87 19.85
C PHE A 158 -3.36 8.09 20.07
N ALA A 159 -2.80 9.15 19.48
CA ALA A 159 -1.37 9.45 19.59
C ALA A 159 -0.92 9.79 21.03
N SER A 160 -1.85 10.26 21.87
CA SER A 160 -1.59 10.56 23.27
C SER A 160 -2.86 10.49 24.15
N PRO A 161 -2.74 10.44 25.49
CA PRO A 161 -3.87 10.58 26.40
C PRO A 161 -4.65 11.90 26.21
N GLU A 162 -3.96 12.99 25.90
CA GLU A 162 -4.56 14.31 25.63
C GLU A 162 -5.39 14.26 24.35
N ALA A 163 -4.86 13.64 23.28
CA ALA A 163 -5.61 13.42 22.04
C ALA A 163 -6.89 12.60 22.30
N ARG A 164 -6.79 11.55 23.12
CA ARG A 164 -7.94 10.74 23.53
C ARG A 164 -8.95 11.55 24.37
N ALA A 165 -8.50 12.41 25.27
CA ALA A 165 -9.38 13.25 26.07
C ALA A 165 -10.14 14.26 25.19
N LEU A 166 -9.44 14.92 24.27
CA LEU A 166 -10.03 15.87 23.33
C LEU A 166 -11.05 15.19 22.41
N ALA A 167 -10.75 14.00 21.89
CA ALA A 167 -11.65 13.27 21.00
C ALA A 167 -13.01 12.97 21.64
N LYS A 168 -13.11 12.87 22.97
CA LYS A 168 -14.41 12.63 23.64
C LYS A 168 -15.41 13.74 23.37
N THR A 169 -14.93 14.98 23.18
CA THR A 169 -15.78 16.14 22.93
C THR A 169 -15.84 16.49 21.45
N THR A 170 -14.72 16.41 20.73
CA THR A 170 -14.64 16.87 19.34
C THR A 170 -14.90 15.79 18.30
N ALA A 171 -14.68 14.51 18.64
CA ALA A 171 -14.81 13.39 17.72
C ALA A 171 -15.36 12.12 18.42
N PRO A 172 -16.54 12.19 19.09
CA PRO A 172 -17.07 11.08 19.89
C PRO A 172 -17.32 9.80 19.08
N TYR A 173 -17.48 9.92 17.76
CA TYR A 173 -17.62 8.78 16.85
C TYR A 173 -16.40 7.82 16.91
N LEU A 174 -15.20 8.32 17.21
CA LEU A 174 -13.97 7.51 17.31
C LEU A 174 -14.00 6.46 18.44
N PHE A 175 -14.94 6.56 19.38
CA PHE A 175 -15.12 5.60 20.48
C PHE A 175 -16.13 4.49 20.18
N HIS A 176 -16.73 4.51 18.98
CA HIS A 176 -17.80 3.60 18.60
C HIS A 176 -17.40 2.83 17.34
N PRO A 177 -16.56 1.76 17.46
CA PRO A 177 -16.16 0.93 16.34
C PRO A 177 -17.37 0.49 15.52
N MET A 178 -17.28 0.59 14.19
CA MET A 178 -18.39 0.16 13.36
C MET A 178 -18.45 -1.37 13.35
N LYS A 179 -19.68 -1.90 13.43
CA LYS A 179 -19.88 -3.34 13.24
C LYS A 179 -19.50 -3.71 11.80
N PRO A 180 -18.89 -4.90 11.60
CA PRO A 180 -18.72 -5.44 10.26
C PRO A 180 -20.06 -5.46 9.52
N SER A 181 -20.02 -5.13 8.23
CA SER A 181 -21.17 -5.19 7.34
C SER A 181 -20.84 -6.07 6.14
N VAL A 182 -21.77 -6.94 5.77
CA VAL A 182 -21.71 -7.67 4.50
C VAL A 182 -22.58 -6.94 3.47
N SER A 183 -22.02 -6.78 2.28
CA SER A 183 -22.66 -6.13 1.14
C SER A 183 -22.52 -6.99 -0.10
N LEU A 184 -23.48 -6.85 -1.02
CA LEU A 184 -23.47 -7.46 -2.35
C LEU A 184 -23.21 -6.36 -3.37
N ASN A 185 -22.07 -6.41 -4.04
CA ASN A 185 -21.63 -5.37 -4.96
C ASN A 185 -21.67 -5.86 -6.41
N SER A 186 -22.03 -4.95 -7.33
CA SER A 186 -21.94 -5.21 -8.77
C SER A 186 -20.55 -4.92 -9.35
N CYS A 187 -19.71 -4.14 -8.64
CA CYS A 187 -18.30 -3.89 -8.94
C CYS A 187 -17.47 -4.05 -7.66
N PRO A 188 -16.30 -4.71 -7.69
CA PRO A 188 -15.51 -4.97 -6.49
C PRO A 188 -14.52 -3.85 -6.10
N THR A 189 -14.36 -2.79 -6.89
CA THR A 189 -13.30 -1.78 -6.66
C THR A 189 -13.41 -1.00 -5.35
N VAL A 190 -12.23 -0.60 -4.83
CA VAL A 190 -12.07 0.29 -3.68
C VAL A 190 -12.01 1.75 -4.15
N GLY A 191 -12.95 2.57 -3.69
CA GLY A 191 -12.69 3.99 -3.42
C GLY A 191 -13.35 5.04 -4.31
N THR A 192 -14.24 5.84 -3.71
CA THR A 192 -14.00 7.25 -3.31
C THR A 192 -15.22 8.17 -3.43
N ARG A 193 -16.37 7.71 -3.93
CA ARG A 193 -17.62 8.48 -3.77
C ARG A 193 -18.79 7.61 -3.35
N ARG A 194 -19.28 7.95 -2.15
CA ARG A 194 -20.58 7.62 -1.58
C ARG A 194 -20.75 6.20 -1.05
N TRP A 195 -21.16 6.18 0.21
CA TRP A 195 -21.85 5.12 0.92
C TRP A 195 -23.09 4.67 0.15
N THR A 196 -22.91 3.91 -0.93
CA THR A 196 -24.02 3.28 -1.65
C THR A 196 -24.06 1.81 -1.29
N VAL A 197 -24.76 1.51 -0.19
CA VAL A 197 -25.31 0.18 0.05
C VAL A 197 -26.54 0.07 -0.86
N GLY A 198 -26.47 -0.74 -1.93
CA GLY A 198 -27.60 -0.91 -2.84
C GLY A 198 -27.24 -1.68 -4.11
N THR A 199 -28.25 -2.28 -4.74
CA THR A 199 -28.20 -3.05 -6.00
C THR A 199 -28.00 -2.18 -7.25
N THR A 200 -27.66 -0.90 -7.09
CA THR A 200 -27.51 0.02 -8.22
C THR A 200 -26.34 -0.44 -9.09
N SER A 201 -26.62 -0.76 -10.35
CA SER A 201 -25.59 -1.13 -11.30
C SER A 201 -24.53 -0.04 -11.35
N CYS A 202 -23.30 -0.39 -11.00
CA CYS A 202 -22.16 0.48 -11.25
C CYS A 202 -21.92 0.54 -12.76
N GLU A 203 -21.76 1.75 -13.31
CA GLU A 203 -21.29 1.93 -14.67
C GLU A 203 -19.80 1.52 -14.73
N PRO A 204 -19.43 0.52 -15.56
CA PRO A 204 -18.06 0.05 -15.62
C PRO A 204 -17.09 1.17 -16.03
N SER A 205 -16.00 1.34 -15.27
CA SER A 205 -14.99 2.37 -15.49
C SER A 205 -13.66 2.00 -14.81
N TRP A 206 -12.64 2.84 -14.94
CA TRP A 206 -11.36 2.66 -14.25
C TRP A 206 -11.50 2.65 -12.72
N GLU A 207 -12.48 3.38 -12.19
CA GLU A 207 -12.81 3.45 -10.77
C GLU A 207 -13.85 2.40 -10.34
N ASN A 208 -14.64 1.88 -11.30
CA ASN A 208 -15.64 0.81 -11.13
C ASN A 208 -15.31 -0.38 -12.04
N ALA A 209 -14.17 -1.04 -11.79
CA ALA A 209 -13.66 -2.04 -12.71
C ALA A 209 -14.51 -3.33 -12.68
N THR A 210 -14.82 -3.86 -13.85
CA THR A 210 -15.41 -5.20 -14.04
C THR A 210 -14.51 -6.02 -14.96
N ASP A 211 -14.59 -7.35 -14.91
CA ASP A 211 -13.80 -8.20 -15.81
C ASP A 211 -14.04 -7.87 -17.29
N ALA A 212 -15.29 -7.62 -17.69
CA ALA A 212 -15.64 -7.23 -19.05
C ALA A 212 -15.02 -5.87 -19.45
N PHE A 213 -15.06 -4.88 -18.54
CA PHE A 213 -14.40 -3.60 -18.77
C PHE A 213 -12.89 -3.79 -18.94
N LEU A 214 -12.24 -4.50 -18.02
CA LEU A 214 -10.79 -4.74 -18.05
C LEU A 214 -10.38 -5.50 -19.33
N ALA A 215 -11.15 -6.52 -19.72
CA ALA A 215 -10.90 -7.29 -20.93
C ALA A 215 -11.01 -6.45 -22.21
N ALA A 216 -11.80 -5.37 -22.22
CA ALA A 216 -11.94 -4.47 -23.36
C ALA A 216 -10.82 -3.42 -23.46
N GLN A 217 -9.94 -3.28 -22.46
CA GLN A 217 -8.92 -2.23 -22.45
C GLN A 217 -7.73 -2.54 -23.36
N PRO A 218 -7.08 -1.53 -23.96
CA PRO A 218 -5.88 -1.74 -24.75
C PRO A 218 -4.74 -2.34 -23.90
N ARG A 219 -3.98 -3.26 -24.50
CA ARG A 219 -2.72 -3.76 -23.91
C ARG A 219 -1.50 -2.99 -24.41
N ASP A 220 -1.67 -2.23 -25.50
CA ASP A 220 -0.65 -1.28 -25.94
C ASP A 220 -0.51 -0.14 -24.90
N PRO A 221 0.69 0.12 -24.35
CA PRO A 221 0.86 1.09 -23.29
C PRO A 221 0.52 2.53 -23.67
N ASP A 222 0.69 2.93 -24.94
CA ASP A 222 0.38 4.29 -25.40
C ASP A 222 -1.13 4.49 -25.54
N LEU A 223 -1.82 3.53 -26.16
CA LEU A 223 -3.28 3.54 -26.26
C LEU A 223 -3.94 3.46 -24.88
N LEU A 224 -3.39 2.63 -23.98
CA LEU A 224 -3.87 2.50 -22.61
C LEU A 224 -3.68 3.81 -21.83
N LEU A 225 -2.52 4.45 -21.94
CA LEU A 225 -2.27 5.73 -21.29
C LEU A 225 -3.20 6.83 -21.82
N ALA A 226 -3.45 6.87 -23.14
CA ALA A 226 -4.41 7.79 -23.73
C ALA A 226 -5.83 7.57 -23.17
N ALA A 227 -6.26 6.31 -23.02
CA ALA A 227 -7.55 5.97 -22.43
C ALA A 227 -7.63 6.38 -20.94
N LEU A 228 -6.56 6.18 -20.17
CA LEU A 228 -6.46 6.58 -18.77
C LEU A 228 -6.53 8.10 -18.59
N ARG A 229 -5.89 8.87 -19.49
CA ARG A 229 -5.89 10.35 -19.49
C ARG A 229 -7.23 10.97 -19.85
N LYS A 230 -8.10 10.24 -20.57
CA LYS A 230 -9.35 10.78 -21.12
C LYS A 230 -10.32 11.18 -20.01
N ASN A 231 -10.39 12.48 -19.70
CA ASN A 231 -11.41 13.09 -18.86
C ASN A 231 -11.63 14.56 -19.29
N PRO A 232 -12.76 14.89 -19.93
CA PRO A 232 -12.99 16.23 -20.47
C PRO A 232 -13.20 17.30 -19.39
N GLN A 233 -13.48 16.91 -18.15
CA GLN A 233 -13.84 17.82 -17.06
C GLN A 233 -12.63 18.26 -16.21
N ILE A 234 -11.47 17.59 -16.34
CA ILE A 234 -10.31 17.82 -15.47
C ILE A 234 -9.07 18.14 -16.32
N PRO A 235 -8.52 19.37 -16.23
CA PRO A 235 -7.36 19.79 -17.05
C PRO A 235 -6.01 19.28 -16.51
N TYR A 236 -5.99 18.10 -15.90
CA TYR A 236 -4.80 17.46 -15.33
C TYR A 236 -4.75 15.97 -15.72
N PRO A 237 -4.55 15.66 -17.02
CA PRO A 237 -4.74 14.31 -17.56
C PRO A 237 -3.80 13.28 -16.92
N ASP A 238 -2.57 13.66 -16.58
CA ASP A 238 -1.60 12.75 -15.94
C ASP A 238 -1.97 12.41 -14.50
N SER A 239 -2.49 13.38 -13.75
CA SER A 239 -2.99 13.13 -12.40
C SER A 239 -4.25 12.27 -12.41
N VAL A 240 -5.11 12.45 -13.42
CA VAL A 240 -6.26 11.57 -13.67
C VAL A 240 -5.79 10.15 -13.99
N ALA A 241 -4.81 10.00 -14.88
CA ALA A 241 -4.27 8.70 -15.27
C ALA A 241 -3.64 7.97 -14.07
N TRP A 242 -2.80 8.65 -13.28
CA TRP A 242 -2.17 8.06 -12.09
C TRP A 242 -3.20 7.57 -11.07
N ARG A 243 -4.21 8.39 -10.77
CA ARG A 243 -5.32 8.03 -9.87
C ARG A 243 -6.08 6.80 -10.38
N ARG A 244 -6.33 6.72 -11.69
CA ARG A 244 -7.02 5.59 -12.33
C ARG A 244 -6.19 4.32 -12.32
N ILE A 245 -4.89 4.40 -12.56
CA ILE A 245 -3.95 3.28 -12.41
C ILE A 245 -4.02 2.73 -10.99
N GLY A 246 -3.91 3.60 -9.97
CA GLY A 246 -4.02 3.18 -8.58
C GLY A 246 -5.38 2.57 -8.23
N ALA A 247 -6.49 3.16 -8.71
CA ALA A 247 -7.83 2.65 -8.48
C ALA A 247 -8.07 1.27 -9.11
N VAL A 248 -7.66 1.10 -10.37
CA VAL A 248 -7.87 -0.15 -11.10
C VAL A 248 -7.00 -1.26 -10.55
N LEU A 249 -5.72 -1.01 -10.21
CA LEU A 249 -4.87 -1.99 -9.53
C LEU A 249 -5.44 -2.38 -8.16
N SER A 250 -6.04 -1.41 -7.46
CA SER A 250 -6.74 -1.66 -6.19
C SER A 250 -8.04 -2.48 -6.34
N SER A 251 -8.47 -2.81 -7.56
CA SER A 251 -9.59 -3.75 -7.76
C SER A 251 -9.24 -5.17 -7.34
N GLY A 252 -7.96 -5.57 -7.44
CA GLY A 252 -7.54 -6.96 -7.34
C GLY A 252 -8.02 -7.85 -8.50
N LEU A 253 -8.63 -7.27 -9.54
CA LEU A 253 -9.15 -7.98 -10.71
C LEU A 253 -8.27 -7.87 -11.96
N VAL A 254 -7.29 -6.97 -11.95
CA VAL A 254 -6.47 -6.68 -13.14
C VAL A 254 -5.69 -7.93 -13.56
N PRO A 255 -5.94 -8.47 -14.76
CA PRO A 255 -5.19 -9.63 -15.23
C PRO A 255 -3.73 -9.26 -15.48
N ALA A 256 -2.85 -10.23 -15.36
CA ALA A 256 -1.40 -10.06 -15.47
C ALA A 256 -0.91 -9.30 -16.71
N ASP A 257 -1.52 -9.53 -17.88
CA ASP A 257 -1.21 -8.82 -19.13
C ASP A 257 -1.56 -7.32 -19.06
N LEU A 258 -2.75 -6.99 -18.55
CA LEU A 258 -3.19 -5.61 -18.37
C LEU A 258 -2.42 -4.92 -17.24
N ARG A 259 -2.08 -5.63 -16.17
CA ARG A 259 -1.22 -5.11 -15.09
C ARG A 259 0.15 -4.72 -15.62
N ALA A 260 0.75 -5.55 -16.46
CA ALA A 260 1.99 -5.22 -17.14
C ALA A 260 1.85 -3.98 -18.04
N ALA A 261 0.78 -3.90 -18.85
CA ALA A 261 0.49 -2.74 -19.68
C ALA A 261 0.28 -1.46 -18.85
N LEU A 262 -0.38 -1.55 -17.68
CA LEU A 262 -0.57 -0.43 -16.76
C LEU A 262 0.77 0.08 -16.19
N TYR A 263 1.70 -0.81 -15.85
CA TYR A 263 3.05 -0.40 -15.42
C TYR A 263 3.85 0.24 -16.56
N GLN A 264 3.75 -0.30 -17.78
CA GLN A 264 4.35 0.31 -18.97
C GLN A 264 3.71 1.65 -19.37
N ALA A 265 2.43 1.87 -19.05
CA ALA A 265 1.78 3.17 -19.18
C ALA A 265 2.22 4.13 -18.06
N ALA A 266 2.30 3.64 -16.82
CA ALA A 266 2.69 4.41 -15.65
C ALA A 266 4.10 5.01 -15.78
N ARG A 267 5.06 4.26 -16.33
CA ARG A 267 6.44 4.74 -16.52
C ARG A 267 6.58 5.93 -17.49
N LYS A 268 5.56 6.15 -18.33
CA LYS A 268 5.51 7.26 -19.31
C LYS A 268 4.93 8.53 -18.68
N LEU A 269 4.45 8.48 -17.44
CA LEU A 269 3.96 9.65 -16.72
C LEU A 269 5.13 10.47 -16.19
N PRO A 270 5.09 11.81 -16.33
CA PRO A 270 6.07 12.68 -15.71
C PRO A 270 5.88 12.73 -14.19
N GLY A 271 6.98 12.99 -13.48
CA GLY A 271 6.99 13.24 -12.04
C GLY A 271 6.92 11.99 -11.15
N ILE A 272 6.99 10.78 -11.72
CA ILE A 272 7.13 9.55 -10.94
C ILE A 272 8.52 9.45 -10.31
N LYS A 273 8.58 8.97 -9.07
CA LYS A 273 9.82 8.78 -8.31
C LYS A 273 9.81 7.40 -7.66
N LEU A 274 10.97 6.78 -7.65
CA LEU A 274 11.20 5.57 -6.87
C LEU A 274 11.66 5.99 -5.48
N LEU A 275 10.96 5.49 -4.46
CA LEU A 275 11.30 5.71 -3.07
C LEU A 275 11.96 4.47 -2.49
N ASP A 276 12.46 4.62 -1.27
CA ASP A 276 13.01 3.52 -0.49
C ASP A 276 12.03 2.34 -0.38
N GLU A 277 12.64 1.16 -0.25
CA GLU A 277 11.87 -0.03 0.08
C GLU A 277 11.16 0.19 1.41
N VAL A 278 9.89 -0.18 1.43
CA VAL A 278 9.09 -0.21 2.65
C VAL A 278 8.68 -1.64 2.93
N VAL A 279 8.66 -2.00 4.21
CA VAL A 279 8.01 -3.22 4.66
C VAL A 279 6.57 -2.85 4.98
N THR A 280 5.61 -3.51 4.34
CA THR A 280 4.20 -3.33 4.65
C THR A 280 3.93 -3.81 6.07
N VAL A 281 2.85 -3.33 6.70
CA VAL A 281 2.49 -3.70 8.08
C VAL A 281 2.32 -5.21 8.27
N ASP A 282 2.00 -5.96 7.21
CA ASP A 282 1.93 -7.43 7.19
C ASP A 282 3.27 -8.11 6.84
N GLY A 283 4.38 -7.37 6.83
CA GLY A 283 5.74 -7.90 6.72
C GLY A 283 6.26 -8.13 5.30
N ARG A 284 5.56 -7.67 4.26
CA ARG A 284 5.98 -7.87 2.86
C ARG A 284 6.85 -6.71 2.39
N ARG A 285 7.92 -7.02 1.66
CA ARG A 285 8.78 -6.00 1.04
C ARG A 285 8.08 -5.42 -0.19
N ALA A 286 7.97 -4.09 -0.22
CA ALA A 286 7.39 -3.35 -1.31
C ALA A 286 8.34 -2.25 -1.78
N ARG A 287 8.46 -2.09 -3.10
CA ARG A 287 9.06 -0.92 -3.72
C ARG A 287 7.96 0.09 -3.99
N VAL A 288 8.23 1.36 -3.68
CA VAL A 288 7.23 2.41 -3.76
C VAL A 288 7.50 3.31 -4.96
N ILE A 289 6.49 3.46 -5.82
CA ILE A 289 6.48 4.48 -6.86
C ILE A 289 5.55 5.58 -6.41
N GLY A 290 6.12 6.73 -6.06
CA GLY A 290 5.38 7.92 -5.68
C GLY A 290 5.24 8.88 -6.85
N ARG A 291 4.09 9.54 -6.95
CA ARG A 291 3.90 10.70 -7.84
C ARG A 291 3.31 11.84 -7.04
N ASP A 292 4.02 12.96 -7.03
CA ASP A 292 3.55 14.19 -6.39
C ASP A 292 2.34 14.71 -7.17
N ALA A 293 1.26 15.04 -6.46
CA ALA A 293 0.00 15.54 -6.99
C ALA A 293 -0.39 16.83 -6.26
N GLY A 294 0.48 17.84 -6.34
CA GLY A 294 0.36 19.06 -5.55
C GLY A 294 0.94 18.85 -4.16
N GLU A 295 0.11 18.99 -3.13
CA GLU A 295 0.53 18.97 -1.73
C GLU A 295 0.46 17.56 -1.08
N TYR A 296 -0.04 16.61 -1.85
CA TYR A 296 -0.11 15.20 -1.51
C TYR A 296 0.60 14.38 -2.58
N ARG A 297 1.17 13.25 -2.17
CA ARG A 297 1.81 12.26 -3.03
C ARG A 297 0.99 10.98 -2.96
N GLU A 298 0.63 10.45 -4.12
CA GLU A 298 -0.02 9.14 -4.22
C GLU A 298 1.04 8.11 -4.58
N ASP A 299 1.16 7.11 -3.73
CA ASP A 299 2.15 6.05 -3.82
C ASP A 299 1.50 4.73 -4.22
N LEU A 300 2.13 4.01 -5.14
CA LEU A 300 1.84 2.61 -5.43
C LEU A 300 2.92 1.75 -4.79
N LEU A 301 2.48 0.74 -4.03
CA LEU A 301 3.34 -0.27 -3.42
C LEU A 301 3.30 -1.50 -4.31
N ILE A 302 4.44 -1.88 -4.87
CA ILE A 302 4.57 -3.01 -5.78
C ILE A 302 5.58 -3.99 -5.17
N ALA A 303 5.27 -5.28 -5.23
CA ALA A 303 6.16 -6.34 -4.79
C ALA A 303 7.48 -6.23 -5.54
N GLU A 304 8.59 -6.28 -4.81
CA GLU A 304 9.92 -6.27 -5.40
C GLU A 304 10.09 -7.42 -6.41
N THR A 305 9.50 -8.58 -6.08
CA THR A 305 9.47 -9.77 -6.93
C THR A 305 8.06 -10.01 -7.47
N GLY A 306 7.93 -10.37 -8.76
CA GLY A 306 6.66 -10.73 -9.40
C GLY A 306 5.79 -9.55 -9.84
N GLY A 307 6.11 -8.31 -9.42
CA GLY A 307 5.38 -7.12 -9.85
C GLY A 307 3.95 -7.04 -9.30
N GLN A 308 3.61 -7.81 -8.28
CA GLN A 308 2.27 -7.80 -7.71
C GLN A 308 1.94 -6.47 -7.03
N PHE A 309 0.73 -5.97 -7.22
CA PHE A 309 0.26 -4.79 -6.51
C PHE A 309 0.02 -5.14 -5.04
N LEU A 310 0.72 -4.44 -4.14
CA LEU A 310 0.65 -4.68 -2.70
C LEU A 310 -0.17 -3.62 -1.96
N GLY A 311 -0.48 -2.50 -2.61
CA GLY A 311 -1.27 -1.46 -1.98
C GLY A 311 -0.97 -0.06 -2.49
N ARG A 312 -1.56 0.92 -1.82
CA ARG A 312 -1.35 2.34 -2.09
C ARG A 312 -1.36 3.15 -0.80
N ARG A 313 -0.76 4.33 -0.83
CA ARG A 313 -0.88 5.30 0.26
C ARG A 313 -0.89 6.72 -0.26
N THR A 314 -1.46 7.62 0.54
CA THR A 314 -1.47 9.07 0.32
C THR A 314 -0.57 9.70 1.38
N VAL A 315 0.45 10.44 0.95
CA VAL A 315 1.46 11.05 1.83
C VAL A 315 1.44 12.56 1.69
N VAL A 316 1.54 13.28 2.80
CA VAL A 316 1.61 14.75 2.83
C VAL A 316 3.01 15.21 2.42
N VAL A 317 3.11 16.14 1.46
CA VAL A 317 4.40 16.54 0.85
C VAL A 317 5.02 17.77 1.51
N LYS A 318 4.20 18.59 2.20
CA LYS A 318 4.63 19.80 2.91
C LYS A 318 3.85 19.97 4.22
N ASP A 319 4.42 20.71 5.17
CA ASP A 319 3.70 21.09 6.38
C ASP A 319 2.54 22.03 6.03
N GLY A 320 1.40 21.84 6.70
CA GLY A 320 0.22 22.67 6.46
C GLY A 320 -0.26 22.66 5.01
N PRO A 321 -0.57 21.49 4.41
CA PRO A 321 -1.22 21.46 3.10
C PRO A 321 -2.57 22.19 3.18
N GLY A 322 -3.03 22.77 2.08
CA GLY A 322 -4.36 23.33 1.94
C GLY A 322 -5.44 22.26 2.14
N ASP A 323 -6.50 22.65 2.84
CA ASP A 323 -7.74 21.90 2.95
C ASP A 323 -8.59 22.03 1.67
N ILE A 324 -9.83 21.56 1.71
CA ILE A 324 -10.76 21.65 0.57
C ILE A 324 -11.12 23.09 0.16
N ASN A 325 -10.92 24.06 1.04
CA ASN A 325 -11.17 25.49 0.83
C ASN A 325 -9.88 26.25 0.47
N GLY A 326 -8.72 25.60 0.57
CA GLY A 326 -7.41 26.20 0.36
C GLY A 326 -6.78 26.81 1.61
N ASP A 327 -7.41 26.65 2.78
CA ASP A 327 -6.88 27.12 4.05
C ASP A 327 -5.82 26.13 4.58
N PRO A 328 -4.73 26.58 5.23
CA PRO A 328 -3.70 25.68 5.74
C PRO A 328 -4.23 24.70 6.80
N GLU A 329 -4.12 23.40 6.54
CA GLU A 329 -4.39 22.31 7.48
C GLU A 329 -3.16 22.09 8.37
N LEU A 330 -3.02 22.96 9.37
CA LEU A 330 -1.87 22.97 10.30
C LEU A 330 -1.70 21.68 11.10
N SER A 331 -2.72 20.83 11.14
CA SER A 331 -2.67 19.54 11.83
C SER A 331 -1.90 18.46 11.06
N LEU A 332 -1.58 18.71 9.79
CA LEU A 332 -0.83 17.80 8.93
C LEU A 332 0.59 18.28 8.68
N GLN A 333 1.53 17.35 8.77
CA GLN A 333 2.95 17.59 8.57
C GLN A 333 3.49 16.79 7.39
N ARG A 334 4.58 17.27 6.80
CA ARG A 334 5.32 16.56 5.78
C ARG A 334 5.65 15.14 6.24
N GLY A 335 5.40 14.19 5.35
CA GLY A 335 5.59 12.76 5.60
C GLY A 335 4.40 12.09 6.25
N ASP A 336 3.40 12.81 6.77
CA ASP A 336 2.23 12.16 7.35
C ASP A 336 1.53 11.28 6.29
N ILE A 337 1.27 10.01 6.66
CA ILE A 337 0.53 9.08 5.82
C ILE A 337 -0.96 9.24 6.13
N LEU A 338 -1.67 9.99 5.28
CA LEU A 338 -3.08 10.30 5.48
C LEU A 338 -3.95 9.05 5.35
N TYR A 339 -3.62 8.20 4.39
CA TYR A 339 -4.31 6.96 4.11
C TYR A 339 -3.34 5.91 3.60
N SER A 340 -3.48 4.67 4.06
CA SER A 340 -2.80 3.51 3.49
C SER A 340 -3.82 2.40 3.27
N ALA A 341 -3.65 1.64 2.20
CA ALA A 341 -4.43 0.45 1.89
C ALA A 341 -3.49 -0.63 1.37
N ILE A 342 -3.29 -1.68 2.16
CA ILE A 342 -2.45 -2.83 1.82
C ILE A 342 -3.34 -3.95 1.33
N ALA A 343 -3.08 -4.43 0.11
CA ALA A 343 -3.85 -5.44 -0.59
C ALA A 343 -3.21 -6.82 -0.46
N THR A 344 -4.02 -7.84 -0.26
CA THR A 344 -3.62 -9.25 -0.33
C THR A 344 -4.65 -10.02 -1.16
N THR A 345 -4.17 -10.81 -2.09
CA THR A 345 -5.00 -11.67 -2.95
C THR A 345 -4.61 -13.13 -2.74
N ARG A 346 -5.61 -14.01 -2.60
CA ARG A 346 -5.38 -15.46 -2.57
C ARG A 346 -6.59 -16.22 -3.08
N ILE A 347 -6.36 -17.41 -3.63
CA ILE A 347 -7.44 -18.35 -3.91
C ILE A 347 -7.75 -19.13 -2.62
N THR A 348 -9.03 -19.29 -2.30
CA THR A 348 -9.49 -20.00 -1.10
C THR A 348 -10.73 -20.83 -1.36
N SER A 349 -10.86 -21.95 -0.65
CA SER A 349 -12.10 -22.75 -0.59
C SER A 349 -13.08 -22.23 0.46
N THR A 350 -12.68 -21.26 1.29
CA THR A 350 -13.57 -20.64 2.28
C THR A 350 -14.63 -19.78 1.56
N PRO A 351 -15.92 -20.08 1.71
CA PRO A 351 -16.97 -19.28 1.11
C PRO A 351 -17.08 -17.89 1.78
N PRO A 352 -17.64 -16.89 1.07
CA PRO A 352 -17.90 -15.60 1.66
C PRO A 352 -18.91 -15.67 2.83
N PRO A 353 -18.87 -14.72 3.77
CA PRO A 353 -19.83 -14.64 4.85
C PRO A 353 -21.25 -14.38 4.30
N THR A 354 -22.25 -14.91 4.99
CA THR A 354 -23.66 -14.79 4.58
C THR A 354 -24.43 -13.68 5.30
N LYS A 355 -23.88 -13.08 6.37
CA LYS A 355 -24.46 -12.02 7.19
C LYS A 355 -23.41 -11.07 7.72
#